data_AF-A0A202F413-F1
#
_entry.id   AF-A0A202F413-F1
#
_cell.length_a   1.000
_cell.length_b   1.000
_cell.length_c   1.000
_cell.angle_alpha   90.00
_cell.angle_beta   90.00
_cell.angle_gamma   90.00
#
_symmetry.space_group_name_H-M   'P 1'
#
loop_
_entity.id
_entity.type
_entity.pdbx_description
1 polymer ?
#
loop_
_entity_poly.entity_id
_entity_poly.type
_entity_poly.pdbx_seq_one_letter_code
_entity_poly.pdbx_strand_id
1 'polypeptide(L)'
;MALIKKDADHFEVNIKKTVDDSRDEQKTTKYSAADRKSLRVDPPVFDTIKSLAYIKDVKMYELVESAVEAYKQNTLSDREREIFDSIYQRKQS
;
A
#
# COMPACT_ATOMS: atom_id res chain seq x y z
N MET A 1 -31.99 -43.63 -38.07
CA MET A 1 -31.39 -42.52 -37.30
C MET A 1 -29.88 -42.69 -37.38
N ALA A 2 -29.16 -41.69 -37.88
CA ALA A 2 -27.71 -41.76 -37.99
C ALA A 2 -27.07 -41.26 -36.69
N LEU A 3 -26.11 -42.03 -36.16
CA LEU A 3 -25.30 -41.65 -35.00
C LEU A 3 -24.28 -40.61 -35.44
N ILE A 4 -24.45 -39.37 -34.99
CA ILE A 4 -23.43 -38.32 -35.11
C ILE A 4 -22.27 -38.75 -34.22
N LYS A 5 -21.13 -39.07 -34.82
CA LYS A 5 -19.88 -39.26 -34.10
C LYS A 5 -19.53 -37.90 -33.47
N LYS A 6 -19.60 -37.83 -32.14
CA LYS A 6 -19.02 -36.73 -31.39
C LYS A 6 -17.51 -36.93 -31.47
N ASP A 7 -16.87 -36.18 -32.35
CA ASP A 7 -15.43 -35.98 -32.31
C ASP A 7 -15.14 -35.23 -30.99
N ALA A 8 -14.99 -36.01 -29.93
CA ALA A 8 -14.74 -35.54 -28.57
C ALA A 8 -13.23 -35.51 -28.27
N ASP A 9 -12.40 -35.39 -29.31
CA ASP A 9 -10.97 -35.42 -29.17
C ASP A 9 -10.38 -34.04 -29.44
N HIS A 10 -9.85 -33.47 -28.34
CA HIS A 10 -8.86 -32.40 -28.29
C HIS A 10 -9.32 -30.97 -28.62
N PHE A 11 -10.19 -30.41 -27.77
CA PHE A 11 -9.97 -29.01 -27.37
C PHE A 11 -8.88 -28.99 -26.29
N GLU A 12 -7.61 -28.97 -26.71
CA GLU A 12 -6.51 -28.62 -25.81
C GLU A 12 -6.60 -27.13 -25.49
N VAL A 13 -7.40 -26.80 -24.47
CA VAL A 13 -7.31 -25.50 -23.83
C VAL A 13 -5.94 -25.42 -23.15
N ASN A 14 -5.02 -24.72 -23.80
CA ASN A 14 -3.69 -24.44 -23.28
C ASN A 14 -3.82 -23.41 -22.16
N ILE A 15 -4.18 -23.88 -20.97
CA ILE A 15 -4.28 -23.06 -19.76
C ILE A 15 -2.85 -22.74 -19.32
N LYS A 16 -2.39 -21.52 -19.61
CA LYS A 16 -1.17 -20.99 -18.99
C LYS A 16 -1.40 -20.91 -17.48
N LYS A 17 -0.86 -21.86 -16.71
CA LYS A 17 -0.73 -21.78 -15.24
C LYS A 17 0.37 -20.78 -14.86
N THR A 18 0.28 -19.57 -15.36
CA THR A 18 1.17 -18.47 -14.97
C THR A 18 0.32 -17.49 -14.21
N VAL A 19 0.62 -17.35 -12.92
CA VAL A 19 0.11 -16.25 -12.12
C VAL A 19 0.88 -15.01 -12.55
N ASP A 20 0.17 -13.95 -12.93
CA ASP A 20 0.80 -12.66 -13.14
C ASP A 20 1.17 -12.09 -11.77
N ASP A 21 2.43 -12.27 -11.38
CA ASP A 21 3.00 -11.70 -10.16
C ASP A 21 3.73 -10.39 -10.47
N SER A 22 3.31 -9.68 -11.53
CA SER A 22 3.67 -8.26 -11.68
C SER A 22 2.94 -7.44 -10.63
N ARG A 23 3.25 -7.69 -9.36
CA ARG A 23 3.04 -6.73 -8.30
C ARG A 23 4.04 -5.62 -8.60
N ASP A 24 3.57 -4.68 -9.41
CA ASP A 24 4.23 -3.41 -9.73
C ASP A 24 5.00 -3.00 -8.48
N GLU A 25 6.34 -3.04 -8.55
CA GLU A 25 7.25 -2.76 -7.43
C GLU A 25 7.18 -1.26 -7.14
N GLN A 26 6.01 -0.80 -6.71
CA GLN A 26 5.72 0.58 -6.43
C GLN A 26 6.46 0.93 -5.14
N LYS A 27 7.63 1.53 -5.39
CA LYS A 27 8.57 2.11 -4.44
C LYS A 27 9.14 1.06 -3.48
N THR A 28 10.35 0.60 -3.80
CA THR A 28 11.28 0.03 -2.82
C THR A 28 11.35 0.96 -1.61
N THR A 29 10.64 0.61 -0.54
CA THR A 29 10.75 1.36 0.72
C THR A 29 12.19 1.22 1.16
N LYS A 30 12.93 2.33 1.28
CA LYS A 30 14.34 2.34 1.73
C LYS A 30 14.56 1.66 3.09
N TYR A 31 13.48 1.42 3.83
CA TYR A 31 13.47 0.89 5.18
C TYR A 31 13.01 -0.58 5.19
N SER A 32 13.81 -1.43 5.83
CA SER A 32 13.45 -2.82 6.10
C SER A 32 12.38 -2.91 7.18
N ALA A 33 11.81 -4.10 7.39
CA ALA A 33 10.87 -4.31 8.49
C ALA A 33 11.48 -4.03 9.88
N ALA A 34 12.80 -4.24 10.03
CA ALA A 34 13.53 -3.99 11.27
C ALA A 34 13.72 -2.49 11.54
N ASP A 35 13.75 -1.65 10.51
CA ASP A 35 13.91 -0.19 10.65
C ASP A 35 12.60 0.51 11.04
N ARG A 36 11.46 -0.18 10.88
CA ARG A 36 10.13 0.38 11.17
C ARG A 36 9.89 0.45 12.67
N LYS A 37 9.46 1.62 13.14
CA LYS A 37 9.10 1.83 14.54
C LYS A 37 7.60 1.64 14.75
N SER A 38 7.23 0.98 15.85
CA SER A 38 5.84 0.84 16.29
C SER A 38 5.36 2.11 16.97
N LEU A 39 4.16 2.60 16.60
CA LEU A 39 3.45 3.65 17.32
C LEU A 39 2.27 3.01 18.06
N ARG A 40 2.13 3.30 19.36
CA ARG A 40 0.93 2.95 20.12
C ARG A 40 -0.10 4.06 19.91
N VAL A 41 -1.30 3.67 19.48
CA VAL A 41 -2.43 4.58 19.25
C VAL A 41 -3.64 4.04 19.98
N ASP A 42 -4.62 4.92 20.22
CA ASP A 42 -5.88 4.50 20.81
C ASP A 42 -6.64 3.54 19.89
N PRO A 43 -7.40 2.57 20.43
CA PRO A 43 -8.17 1.62 19.64
C PRO A 43 -9.03 2.24 18.51
N PRO A 44 -9.82 3.31 18.74
CA PRO A 44 -10.64 3.90 17.66
C PRO A 44 -9.79 4.50 16.52
N VAL A 45 -8.60 5.03 16.84
CA VAL A 45 -7.68 5.58 15.82
C VAL A 45 -7.12 4.44 14.96
N PHE A 46 -6.74 3.33 15.60
CA PHE A 46 -6.27 2.15 14.90
C PHE A 46 -7.31 1.61 13.91
N ASP A 47 -8.55 1.45 14.36
CA ASP A 47 -9.64 0.92 13.52
C ASP A 47 -9.93 1.83 12.32
N THR A 48 -9.84 3.15 12.52
CA THR A 48 -10.01 4.14 11.45
C THR A 48 -8.90 4.01 10.40
N ILE A 49 -7.63 4.01 10.82
CA ILE A 49 -6.48 3.88 9.92
C ILE A 49 -6.53 2.54 9.18
N LYS A 50 -6.86 1.46 9.88
CA LYS A 50 -6.95 0.11 9.31
C LYS A 50 -8.04 0.03 8.25
N SER A 51 -9.21 0.59 8.52
CA SER A 51 -10.34 0.59 7.58
C SER A 51 -10.02 1.39 6.32
N LEU A 52 -9.38 2.56 6.47
CA LEU A 52 -8.95 3.38 5.34
C LEU A 52 -7.86 2.70 4.50
N ALA A 53 -6.87 2.10 5.15
CA ALA A 53 -5.80 1.34 4.49
C ALA A 53 -6.37 0.18 3.66
N TYR A 54 -7.38 -0.52 4.21
CA TYR A 54 -8.06 -1.60 3.51
C TYR A 54 -8.83 -1.12 2.27
N ILE A 55 -9.57 -0.01 2.37
CA ILE A 55 -10.32 0.56 1.24
C ILE A 55 -9.37 1.04 0.13
N LYS A 56 -8.20 1.56 0.51
CA LYS A 56 -7.21 2.13 -0.42
C LYS A 56 -6.20 1.10 -0.94
N ASP A 57 -6.25 -0.14 -0.45
CA ASP A 57 -5.28 -1.20 -0.74
C ASP A 57 -3.82 -0.77 -0.57
N VAL A 58 -3.54 -0.05 0.52
CA VAL A 58 -2.19 0.42 0.89
C VAL A 58 -1.82 -0.06 2.28
N LYS A 59 -0.52 -0.09 2.58
CA LYS A 59 -0.08 -0.44 3.92
C LYS A 59 -0.36 0.71 4.87
N MET A 60 -0.70 0.41 6.13
CA MET A 60 -1.08 1.44 7.11
C MET A 60 -0.02 2.54 7.28
N TYR A 61 1.26 2.21 7.22
CA TYR A 61 2.32 3.21 7.36
C TYR A 61 2.46 4.14 6.14
N GLU A 62 2.17 3.66 4.93
CA GLU A 62 2.14 4.49 3.71
C GLU A 62 0.95 5.46 3.76
N LEU A 63 -0.20 4.99 4.26
CA LEU A 63 -1.36 5.84 4.50
C LEU A 63 -1.07 6.93 5.53
N VAL A 64 -0.43 6.59 6.65
CA VAL A 64 -0.06 7.55 7.69
C VAL A 64 0.94 8.57 7.17
N GLU A 65 1.94 8.16 6.38
CA GLU A 65 2.89 9.07 5.73
C GLU A 65 2.17 10.09 4.83
N SER A 66 1.28 9.62 3.96
CA SER A 66 0.49 10.49 3.09
C SER A 66 -0.42 11.44 3.87
N ALA A 67 -1.05 10.96 4.95
CA ALA A 67 -1.90 11.80 5.79
C ALA A 67 -1.12 12.91 6.50
N VAL A 68 0.09 12.62 6.99
CA VAL A 68 0.97 13.62 7.62
C VAL A 68 1.43 14.65 6.59
N GLU A 69 1.79 14.22 5.38
CA GLU A 69 2.18 15.13 4.30
C GLU A 69 1.01 16.05 3.89
N ALA A 70 -0.19 15.49 3.75
CA ALA A 70 -1.40 16.27 3.47
C ALA A 70 -1.70 17.28 4.58
N TYR A 71 -1.53 16.91 5.86
CA TYR A 71 -1.73 17.83 6.97
C TYR A 71 -0.67 18.95 6.97
N LYS A 72 0.59 18.62 6.67
CA LYS A 72 1.67 19.60 6.52
C LYS A 72 1.34 20.62 5.42
N GLN A 73 0.87 20.15 4.26
CA GLN A 73 0.62 21.01 3.10
C GLN A 73 -0.68 21.83 3.17
N ASN A 74 -1.71 21.33 3.87
CA ASN A 74 -3.02 21.98 3.89
C ASN A 74 -3.30 22.77 5.17
N THR A 75 -2.73 22.36 6.30
CA THR A 75 -3.11 22.93 7.61
C THR A 75 -2.04 23.81 8.22
N LEU A 76 -0.76 23.46 8.08
CA LEU A 76 0.32 24.24 8.68
C LEU A 76 0.58 25.53 7.91
N SER A 77 0.77 26.64 8.63
CA SER A 77 1.30 27.88 8.08
C SER A 77 2.78 27.76 7.71
N ASP A 78 3.29 28.69 6.91
CA ASP A 78 4.69 28.67 6.46
C ASP A 78 5.68 28.61 7.64
N ARG A 79 5.41 29.40 8.69
CA ARG A 79 6.23 29.42 9.90
C ARG A 79 6.21 28.09 10.66
N GLU A 80 5.05 27.44 10.75
CA GLU A 80 4.92 26.14 11.42
C GLU A 80 5.61 25.03 10.63
N ARG A 81 5.58 25.10 9.29
CA ARG A 81 6.33 24.16 8.43
C ARG A 81 7.83 24.32 8.59
N GLU A 82 8.34 25.56 8.63
CA GLU A 82 9.76 25.83 8.89
C GLU A 82 10.21 25.27 10.23
N ILE A 83 9.40 25.46 11.29
CA ILE A 83 9.68 24.89 12.61
C ILE A 83 9.68 23.36 12.54
N PHE A 84 8.67 22.75 11.91
CA PHE A 84 8.59 21.30 11.74
C PHE A 84 9.84 20.74 11.04
N ASP A 85 10.25 21.35 9.92
CA ASP A 85 11.41 20.91 9.14
C ASP A 85 12.71 21.06 9.93
N SER A 86 12.86 22.14 10.69
CA SER A 86 14.04 22.34 11.55
C SER A 86 14.17 21.26 12.64
N ILE A 87 13.04 20.82 13.23
CA ILE A 87 13.00 19.77 14.25
C ILE A 87 13.28 18.41 13.61
N TYR A 88 12.72 18.16 12.43
CA TYR A 88 12.85 16.89 11.73
C TYR A 88 14.30 16.65 11.26
N GLN A 89 14.95 17.66 10.67
CA GLN A 89 16.34 17.56 10.19
C GLN A 89 17.33 17.30 11.35
N ARG A 90 17.13 17.93 12.51
CA ARG A 90 17.96 17.71 13.71
C ARG A 90 17.92 16.27 14.23
N LYS A 91 16.83 15.53 14.00
CA LYS A 91 16.71 14.14 14.45
C LYS A 91 17.38 13.14 13.49
N GLN A 92 17.77 13.57 12.29
CA GLN A 92 18.44 12.72 11.30
C GLN A 92 19.97 12.90 11.25
N SER A 93 20.49 13.98 11.83
CA SER A 93 21.93 14.21 12.08
C SER A 93 22.42 13.49 13.33
#